data_AF-A0A542PX14-F1
#
_entry.id   AF-A0A542PX14-F1
#
_cell.length_a   1.000
_cell.length_b   1.000
_cell.length_c   1.000
_cell.angle_alpha   90.00
_cell.angle_beta   90.00
_cell.angle_gamma   90.00
#
_symmetry.space_group_name_H-M   'P 1'
#
loop_
_entity.id
_entity.type
_entity.pdbx_description
1 polymer ?
#
loop_
_entity_poly.entity_id
_entity_poly.type
_entity_poly.pdbx_seq_one_letter_code
_entity_poly.pdbx_strand_id
1 'polypeptide(L)' 'MSADHPEYNPDPDPRHTAGLEGGSVPLGETPPAESSTSSGAGPRETRTRGWAKGPMAAIAVLVLLIAAFFLVYALVLIF' A
#
# COMPACT_ATOMS: atom_id res chain seq x y z
N MET A 1 59.79 -2.66 -20.86
CA MET A 1 58.39 -2.39 -21.27
C MET A 1 57.49 -3.27 -20.43
N SER A 2 56.40 -2.86 -19.80
CA SER A 2 55.79 -1.55 -19.55
C SER A 2 54.65 -1.80 -18.54
N ALA A 3 54.53 -0.91 -17.55
CA ALA A 3 53.34 -0.59 -16.74
C ALA A 3 52.58 -1.71 -15.99
N ASP A 4 52.84 -1.82 -14.69
CA ASP A 4 51.89 -2.34 -13.70
C ASP A 4 50.86 -1.24 -13.41
N HIS A 5 49.75 -1.24 -14.14
CA HIS A 5 48.56 -0.50 -13.76
C HIS A 5 47.75 -1.42 -12.85
N PRO A 6 47.49 -1.06 -11.58
CA PRO A 6 46.55 -1.82 -10.77
C PRO A 6 45.17 -1.62 -11.38
N GLU A 7 44.80 -2.49 -12.31
CA GLU A 7 43.44 -2.70 -12.76
C GLU A 7 42.63 -3.05 -11.50
N TYR A 8 42.01 -2.03 -10.90
CA TYR A 8 40.88 -2.27 -10.02
C TYR A 8 39.80 -2.86 -10.91
N ASN A 9 39.82 -4.19 -11.03
CA ASN A 9 38.81 -4.93 -11.76
C ASN A 9 37.48 -4.66 -11.05
N PRO A 10 36.55 -3.89 -11.65
CA PRO A 10 35.27 -3.62 -11.03
C PRO A 10 34.35 -4.85 -11.09
N ASP A 11 34.82 -5.91 -11.76
CA ASP A 11 34.08 -7.15 -11.91
C ASP A 11 33.96 -7.85 -10.55
N PRO A 12 32.74 -8.00 -10.04
CA PRO A 12 32.53 -8.63 -8.75
C PRO A 12 33.04 -10.08 -8.74
N ASP A 13 33.76 -10.49 -7.68
CA ASP A 13 34.13 -11.90 -7.50
C ASP A 13 32.83 -12.76 -7.43
N PRO A 14 32.64 -13.75 -8.32
CA PRO A 14 31.46 -14.62 -8.34
C PRO A 14 31.22 -15.34 -7.01
N ARG A 15 32.28 -15.65 -6.26
CA ARG A 15 32.17 -16.30 -4.95
C ARG A 15 31.66 -15.37 -3.85
N HIS A 16 31.65 -14.06 -4.13
CA HIS A 16 31.25 -13.01 -3.20
C HIS A 16 30.07 -12.19 -3.70
N THR A 17 29.47 -12.56 -4.84
CA THR A 17 28.28 -11.92 -5.37
C THR A 17 27.15 -12.91 -5.58
N ALA A 18 26.04 -12.63 -4.92
CA ALA A 18 24.83 -13.42 -5.09
C ALA A 18 24.28 -13.16 -6.50
N GLY A 19 24.39 -14.16 -7.39
CA GLY A 19 23.71 -14.16 -8.69
C GLY A 19 24.59 -14.31 -9.93
N LEU A 20 25.89 -14.62 -9.84
CA LEU A 20 26.72 -14.87 -11.03
C LEU A 20 26.67 -16.33 -11.55
N GLU A 21 26.40 -17.32 -10.70
CA GLU A 21 25.98 -18.68 -11.13
C GLU A 21 24.47 -18.96 -10.94
N GLY A 22 23.76 -18.02 -10.30
CA GLY A 22 22.31 -18.10 -10.08
C GLY A 22 21.60 -17.36 -11.19
N GLY A 23 21.20 -18.12 -12.23
CA GLY A 23 20.48 -17.60 -13.39
C GLY A 23 19.44 -16.56 -13.01
N SER A 24 19.34 -15.52 -13.85
CA SER A 24 18.33 -14.46 -13.82
C SER A 24 17.13 -14.89 -12.99
N VAL A 25 16.91 -14.22 -11.84
CA VAL A 25 15.71 -14.42 -11.02
C VAL A 25 14.55 -14.56 -12.01
N PRO A 26 13.88 -15.72 -12.10
CA PRO A 26 12.87 -15.93 -13.11
C PRO A 26 11.91 -14.75 -13.06
N LEU A 27 11.71 -14.07 -14.18
CA LEU A 27 10.88 -12.87 -14.25
C LEU A 27 9.45 -13.28 -13.87
N GLY A 28 9.11 -13.10 -12.59
CA GLY A 28 8.00 -13.76 -11.90
C GLY A 28 8.25 -14.10 -10.41
N GLU A 29 9.50 -14.02 -9.93
CA GLU A 29 9.86 -14.21 -8.50
C GLU A 29 9.84 -12.91 -7.68
N THR A 30 9.73 -11.75 -8.32
CA THR A 30 8.87 -10.73 -7.73
C THR A 30 7.45 -11.23 -7.98
N PRO A 31 6.64 -11.52 -6.94
CA PRO A 31 5.21 -11.70 -7.16
C PRO A 31 4.75 -10.55 -8.06
N PRO A 32 3.92 -10.80 -9.09
CA PRO A 32 3.40 -9.74 -9.94
C PRO A 32 2.99 -8.55 -9.07
N ALA A 33 3.13 -7.30 -9.52
CA ALA A 33 2.59 -6.16 -8.76
C ALA A 33 1.10 -6.36 -8.40
N GLU A 34 0.41 -7.24 -9.13
CA GLU A 34 -0.95 -7.73 -8.90
C GLU A 34 -1.10 -8.65 -7.66
N SER A 35 -0.02 -9.24 -7.12
CA SER A 35 -0.04 -10.06 -5.90
C SER A 35 -0.32 -9.24 -4.64
N SER A 36 -0.09 -7.92 -4.66
CA SER A 36 -0.58 -7.01 -3.61
C SER A 36 -2.10 -6.81 -3.66
N THR A 37 -2.74 -7.20 -4.77
CA THR A 37 -4.19 -7.20 -4.94
C THR A 37 -4.62 -8.55 -5.49
N SER A 38 -4.29 -9.64 -4.78
CA SER A 38 -4.94 -10.92 -5.07
C SER A 38 -6.44 -10.71 -4.93
N SER A 39 -7.12 -10.69 -6.08
CA SER A 39 -8.58 -10.66 -6.25
C SER A 39 -9.20 -12.01 -5.84
N GLY A 40 -8.76 -12.50 -4.68
CA GLY A 40 -8.97 -13.87 -4.21
C GLY A 40 -8.22 -14.23 -2.92
N ALA A 41 -7.75 -13.25 -2.13
CA ALA A 41 -7.14 -13.53 -0.83
C ALA A 41 -8.22 -13.85 0.22
N GLY A 42 -8.57 -15.14 0.33
CA GLY A 42 -9.41 -15.71 1.41
C GLY A 42 -10.68 -16.41 0.91
N PRO A 43 -11.29 -17.29 1.73
CA PRO A 43 -12.65 -17.79 1.47
C PRO A 43 -13.54 -16.63 1.05
N ARG A 44 -14.39 -16.83 0.03
CA ARG A 44 -15.32 -15.79 -0.44
C ARG A 44 -16.21 -15.39 0.74
N GLU A 45 -15.81 -14.36 1.46
CA GLU A 45 -16.56 -13.88 2.60
C GLU A 45 -17.92 -13.45 2.06
N THR A 46 -18.98 -13.99 2.63
CA THR A 46 -20.32 -13.57 2.27
C THR A 46 -20.43 -12.11 2.71
N ARG A 47 -20.21 -11.19 1.77
CA ARG A 47 -20.30 -9.77 2.09
C ARG A 47 -21.74 -9.50 2.49
N THR A 48 -22.01 -9.40 3.79
CA THR A 48 -23.33 -9.03 4.29
C THR A 48 -23.61 -7.62 3.77
N ARG A 49 -24.52 -7.52 2.79
CA ARG A 49 -24.87 -6.28 2.07
C ARG A 49 -25.45 -5.19 3.00
N GLY A 50 -25.58 -5.46 4.30
CA GLY A 50 -26.13 -4.56 5.32
C GLY A 50 -25.10 -3.69 6.02
N TRP A 51 -23.81 -4.06 6.04
CA TRP A 51 -22.81 -3.35 6.86
C TRP A 51 -22.53 -1.92 6.41
N ALA A 52 -22.84 -1.55 5.17
CA ALA A 52 -22.68 -0.16 4.71
C ALA A 52 -23.73 0.78 5.32
N LYS A 53 -24.93 0.28 5.65
CA LYS A 53 -26.04 1.13 6.10
C LYS A 53 -25.81 1.67 7.52
N GLY A 54 -25.24 0.86 8.41
CA GLY A 54 -24.98 1.25 9.80
C GLY A 54 -24.06 2.46 9.92
N PRO A 55 -22.82 2.41 9.39
CA PRO A 55 -21.89 3.52 9.37
C PRO A 55 -22.44 4.74 8.63
N MET A 56 -23.10 4.55 7.48
CA MET A 56 -23.70 5.68 6.74
C MET A 56 -24.78 6.41 7.55
N ALA A 57 -25.67 5.67 8.22
CA ALA A 57 -26.68 6.26 9.10
C ALA A 57 -26.04 6.96 10.30
N ALA A 58 -25.03 6.36 10.93
CA ALA A 58 -24.32 6.97 12.06
C ALA A 58 -23.64 8.30 11.67
N ILE A 59 -22.98 8.34 10.51
CA ILE A 59 -22.36 9.56 9.98
C ILE A 59 -23.43 10.61 9.66
N ALA A 60 -24.53 10.23 9.03
CA ALA A 60 -25.61 11.17 8.70
C ALA A 60 -26.22 11.81 9.96
N VAL A 61 -26.44 11.02 11.02
CA VAL A 61 -26.91 11.51 12.32
C VAL A 61 -25.90 12.47 12.94
N LEU A 62 -24.61 12.09 12.94
CA LEU A 62 -23.54 12.92 13.50
C LEU A 62 -23.45 14.28 12.78
N VAL A 63 -23.51 14.29 11.46
CA VAL A 63 -23.51 15.52 10.65
C VAL A 63 -24.70 16.40 11.01
N LEU A 64 -25.89 15.82 11.17
CA LEU A 64 -27.10 16.57 11.53
C LEU A 64 -26.99 17.22 12.92
N LEU A 65 -26.42 16.49 13.89
CA LEU A 65 -26.17 17.01 15.25
C LEU A 65 -25.18 18.17 15.24
N ILE A 66 -24.08 18.04 14.49
CA ILE A 66 -23.07 19.10 14.35
C ILE A 66 -23.68 20.33 13.67
N ALA A 67 -24.44 20.14 12.59
CA ALA A 67 -25.12 21.22 11.89
C ALA A 67 -26.12 21.96 12.79
N ALA A 68 -26.92 21.22 13.57
CA ALA A 68 -27.85 21.79 14.54
C ALA A 68 -27.13 22.58 15.65
N PHE A 69 -26.01 22.08 16.16
CA PHE A 69 -25.18 22.79 17.12
C PHE A 69 -24.70 24.14 16.56
N PHE A 70 -24.12 24.15 15.35
CA PHE A 70 -23.67 25.40 14.72
C PHE A 70 -24.82 26.35 14.43
N LEU A 71 -25.98 25.84 14.04
CA LEU A 71 -27.18 26.67 13.83
C LEU A 71 -27.59 27.38 15.12
N VAL A 72 -27.70 26.65 16.23
CA VAL A 72 -28.03 27.24 17.55
C VAL A 72 -26.94 28.20 17.99
N TYR A 73 -25.67 27.83 17.87
CA TYR A 73 -24.54 28.69 18.22
C TYR A 73 -24.55 30.01 17.45
N ALA A 74 -24.83 29.97 16.14
CA ALA A 74 -24.96 31.18 15.32
C ALA A 74 -26.12 32.07 15.78
N LEU A 75 -27.26 31.48 16.16
CA LEU A 75 -28.38 32.23 16.73
C LEU A 75 -28.03 32.85 18.09
N VAL A 76 -27.25 32.16 18.93
CA VAL A 76 -26.79 32.73 20.21
C VAL A 76 -25.76 33.86 19.99
N LEU A 77 -24.97 33.82 18.92
CA LEU A 77 -24.01 34.89 18.63
C LEU A 77 -24.62 36.13 17.97
N ILE A 78 -25.72 35.95 17.22
CA ILE A 78 -26.36 37.04 16.48
C ILE A 78 -27.33 37.87 17.35
N PHE A 79 -27.89 37.26 18.41
CA PHE A 79 -28.84 37.89 19.34
C PHE A 79 -28.17 38.20 20.68
#